data_AF-A0A929M8C5-F1
#
_entry.id   AF-A0A929M8C5-F1
#
_cell.length_a   1.000
_cell.length_b   1.000
_cell.length_c   1.000
_cell.angle_alpha   90.00
_cell.angle_beta   90.00
_cell.angle_gamma   90.00
#
_symmetry.space_group_name_H-M   'P 1'
#
loop_
_entity.id
_entity.type
_entity.pdbx_description
1 polymer ?
#
loop_
_entity_poly.entity_id
_entity_poly.type
_entity_poly.pdbx_seq_one_letter_code
_entity_poly.pdbx_strand_id
1 'polypeptide(L)'
;MSYLNDFDISGYGLSAQRFRMNVISSNIANAHTTRTAEGGPYRRQEVIFKEMNFDKILNDQLKNSQSLLDYENPLDDPSSPKNAHPALTSVIVDKVVRDDKDFQLKYD
;
A
#
# COMPACT_ATOMS: atom_id res chain seq x y z
N MET A 1 7.23 -6.36 -23.41
CA MET A 1 6.43 -5.16 -23.09
C MET A 1 6.51 -4.91 -21.59
N SER A 2 7.50 -4.14 -21.10
CA SER A 2 7.75 -3.90 -19.66
C SER A 2 7.51 -2.45 -19.23
N TYR A 3 7.61 -1.49 -20.14
CA TYR A 3 7.65 -0.05 -19.81
C TYR A 3 6.36 0.53 -19.23
N LEU A 4 5.18 -0.02 -19.57
CA LEU A 4 3.92 0.45 -18.99
C LEU A 4 3.84 0.12 -17.49
N ASN A 5 4.39 -1.02 -17.05
CA ASN A 5 4.39 -1.39 -15.63
C ASN A 5 5.32 -0.51 -14.78
N ASP A 6 6.48 -0.10 -15.29
CA ASP A 6 7.41 0.73 -14.51
C ASP A 6 6.82 2.13 -14.21
N PHE A 7 6.06 2.68 -15.17
CA PHE A 7 5.36 3.95 -14.97
C PHE A 7 4.20 3.80 -13.98
N ASP A 8 3.46 2.70 -14.03
CA ASP A 8 2.39 2.42 -13.09
C ASP A 8 2.93 2.29 -11.66
N ILE A 9 4.02 1.54 -11.45
CA ILE A 9 4.71 1.42 -10.16
C ILE A 9 5.13 2.80 -9.64
N SER A 10 5.71 3.62 -10.52
CA SER A 10 6.13 4.98 -10.18
C SER A 10 4.94 5.86 -9.82
N GLY A 11 3.81 5.73 -10.52
CA GLY A 11 2.56 6.44 -10.26
C GLY A 11 1.95 6.07 -8.90
N TYR A 12 1.87 4.77 -8.59
CA TYR A 12 1.41 4.28 -7.28
C TYR A 12 2.34 4.75 -6.16
N GLY A 13 3.66 4.66 -6.36
CA GLY A 13 4.67 5.16 -5.42
C GLY A 13 4.52 6.67 -5.16
N LEU A 14 4.34 7.48 -6.21
CA LEU A 14 4.15 8.92 -6.08
C LEU A 14 2.85 9.26 -5.33
N SER A 15 1.75 8.55 -5.62
CA SER A 15 0.48 8.72 -4.91
C SER A 15 0.60 8.38 -3.43
N ALA A 16 1.30 7.28 -3.11
CA ALA A 16 1.57 6.85 -1.75
C ALA A 16 2.44 7.88 -0.99
N GLN A 17 3.47 8.45 -1.64
CA GLN A 17 4.27 9.53 -1.04
C GLN A 17 3.48 10.83 -0.87
N ARG A 18 2.58 11.17 -1.81
CA ARG A 18 1.67 12.31 -1.66
C ARG A 18 0.77 12.15 -0.43
N PHE A 19 0.26 10.94 -0.19
CA PHE A 19 -0.49 10.65 1.03
C PHE A 19 0.36 10.83 2.29
N ARG A 20 1.61 10.35 2.30
CA ARG A 20 2.55 10.58 3.41
C ARG A 20 2.80 12.07 3.66
N MET A 21 2.94 12.89 2.61
CA MET A 21 3.06 14.34 2.77
C MET A 21 1.82 14.96 3.43
N ASN A 22 0.61 14.52 3.08
CA ASN A 22 -0.62 15.00 3.73
C ASN A 22 -0.64 14.64 5.22
N VAL A 23 -0.20 13.43 5.59
CA VAL A 23 -0.10 13.01 7.01
C VAL A 23 0.94 13.83 7.75
N ILE A 24 2.11 14.08 7.15
CA ILE A 24 3.14 14.96 7.73
C ILE A 24 2.60 16.38 7.93
N SER A 25 1.87 16.91 6.95
CA SER A 25 1.24 18.23 7.06
C SER A 25 0.24 18.29 8.22
N SER A 26 -0.60 17.26 8.37
CA SER A 26 -1.52 17.13 9.51
C SER A 26 -0.77 17.06 10.85
N ASN A 27 0.34 16.33 10.92
CA ASN A 27 1.17 16.26 12.13
C ASN A 27 1.74 17.63 12.51
N ILE A 28 2.23 18.40 11.53
CA ILE A 28 2.78 19.74 11.76
C ILE A 28 1.67 20.69 12.23
N ALA A 29 0.51 20.65 11.58
CA ALA A 29 -0.63 21.49 11.96
C ALA A 29 -1.11 21.21 13.39
N ASN A 30 -1.02 19.96 13.86
CA ASN A 30 -1.47 19.54 15.17
C ASN A 30 -0.34 19.41 16.21
N ALA A 31 0.89 19.81 15.89
CA ALA A 31 2.06 19.60 16.76
C ALA A 31 1.96 20.26 18.15
N HIS A 32 1.12 21.30 18.27
CA HIS A 32 0.89 22.02 19.52
C HIS A 32 -0.49 21.77 20.13
N THR A 33 -1.26 20.83 19.58
CA THR A 33 -2.61 20.52 20.04
C THR A 33 -2.55 19.64 21.28
N THR A 34 -2.92 20.20 22.44
CA THR A 34 -2.96 19.47 23.72
C THR A 34 -4.33 18.88 24.05
N ARG A 35 -5.35 19.20 23.25
CA ARG A 35 -6.72 18.74 23.44
C ARG A 35 -7.30 18.21 22.14
N THR A 36 -7.43 16.88 22.08
CA THR A 36 -8.09 16.17 20.98
C THR A 36 -9.49 15.71 21.40
N ALA A 37 -10.33 15.36 20.43
CA ALA A 37 -11.69 14.83 20.68
C ALA A 37 -11.68 13.52 21.49
N GLU A 38 -10.58 12.76 21.41
CA GLU A 38 -10.39 11.48 22.13
C GLU A 38 -9.87 11.68 23.56
N GLY A 39 -9.52 12.92 23.93
CA GLY A 39 -8.90 13.24 25.21
C GLY A 39 -7.37 13.13 25.16
N GLY A 40 -6.70 14.15 25.67
CA GLY A 40 -5.23 14.21 25.72
C GLY A 40 -4.57 14.87 24.50
N PRO A 41 -3.23 15.00 24.54
CA PRO A 41 -2.44 15.68 23.53
C PRO A 41 -2.38 14.91 22.21
N TYR A 42 -2.19 15.63 21.11
CA TYR A 42 -2.07 15.04 19.78
C TYR A 42 -0.86 14.10 19.70
N ARG A 43 -1.09 12.91 19.16
CA ARG A 43 -0.04 11.93 18.88
C ARG A 43 0.24 11.89 17.39
N ARG A 44 1.54 12.01 17.06
CA ARG A 44 2.05 11.93 15.68
C ARG A 44 1.52 10.69 14.98
N GLN A 45 1.11 10.86 13.73
CA GLN A 45 0.70 9.79 12.83
C GLN A 45 1.84 9.42 11.87
N GLU A 46 2.04 8.14 11.60
CA GLU A 46 3.02 7.61 10.66
C GLU A 46 2.37 6.67 9.66
N VAL A 47 2.81 6.74 8.41
CA VAL A 47 2.29 5.91 7.30
C VAL A 47 3.18 4.68 7.14
N ILE A 48 2.56 3.50 7.19
CA ILE A 48 3.22 2.23 6.89
C ILE A 48 2.85 1.83 5.46
N PHE A 49 3.87 1.59 4.64
CA PHE A 49 3.71 1.09 3.28
C PHE A 49 3.80 -0.43 3.25
N LYS A 50 3.14 -1.03 2.26
CA LYS A 50 3.21 -2.46 2.00
C LYS A 50 3.23 -2.72 0.50
N GLU A 51 3.97 -3.74 0.11
CA GLU A 51 3.93 -4.28 -1.24
C GLU A 51 2.64 -5.07 -1.45
N MET A 52 1.98 -4.81 -2.58
CA MET A 52 0.85 -5.58 -3.06
C MET A 52 1.22 -6.25 -4.38
N ASN A 53 1.33 -7.58 -4.34
CA ASN A 53 1.34 -8.38 -5.54
C ASN A 53 -0.12 -8.55 -6.02
N PHE A 54 -0.55 -7.70 -6.94
CA PHE A 54 -1.93 -7.66 -7.41
C PHE A 54 -2.32 -8.97 -8.11
N ASP A 55 -1.38 -9.62 -8.80
CA ASP A 55 -1.63 -10.86 -9.53
C ASP A 55 -2.04 -11.99 -8.60
N LYS A 56 -1.33 -12.16 -7.50
CA LYS A 56 -1.64 -13.19 -6.51
C LYS A 56 -3.05 -12.98 -5.96
N ILE A 57 -3.37 -11.73 -5.59
CA ILE A 57 -4.67 -11.38 -5.01
C ILE A 57 -5.79 -11.56 -6.03
N LEU A 58 -5.60 -11.08 -7.25
CA LEU A 58 -6.58 -11.19 -8.32
C LEU A 58 -6.82 -12.66 -8.67
N ASN A 59 -5.75 -13.45 -8.87
CA ASN A 59 -5.86 -14.87 -9.17
C ASN A 59 -6.54 -15.65 -8.02
N ASP A 60 -6.24 -15.32 -6.77
CA ASP A 60 -6.91 -15.94 -5.61
C ASP A 60 -8.41 -15.57 -5.57
N GLN A 61 -8.77 -14.31 -5.82
CA GLN A 61 -10.17 -13.86 -5.90
C GLN A 61 -10.93 -14.50 -7.06
N LEU A 62 -10.30 -14.59 -8.21
CA LEU A 62 -10.83 -15.18 -9.44
C LEU A 62 -11.08 -16.68 -9.30
N LYS A 63 -10.15 -17.42 -8.66
CA LYS A 63 -10.36 -18.83 -8.28
C LYS A 63 -11.55 -19.01 -7.35
N ASN A 64 -11.69 -18.12 -6.37
CA ASN A 64 -12.79 -18.16 -5.41
C ASN A 64 -14.16 -17.78 -6.02
N SER A 65 -14.18 -17.04 -7.14
CA SER A 65 -15.41 -16.55 -7.79
C SER A 65 -15.95 -17.44 -8.92
N GLN A 66 -15.43 -18.67 -9.07
CA GLN A 66 -16.02 -19.79 -9.82
C GLN A 66 -16.26 -19.61 -11.34
N SER A 67 -15.46 -18.81 -12.07
CA SER A 67 -15.59 -18.79 -13.54
C SER A 67 -14.30 -18.50 -14.30
N LEU A 68 -13.25 -19.27 -14.01
CA LEU A 68 -12.09 -19.32 -14.91
C LEU A 68 -11.74 -20.78 -15.19
N LEU A 69 -11.50 -21.06 -16.47
CA LEU A 69 -10.98 -22.33 -16.92
C LEU A 69 -9.56 -22.49 -16.36
N ASP A 70 -9.24 -23.70 -15.91
CA ASP A 70 -7.87 -24.02 -15.52
C ASP A 70 -6.93 -23.83 -16.72
N TYR A 71 -5.68 -23.44 -16.46
CA TYR A 71 -4.67 -23.36 -17.49
C TYR A 71 -4.44 -24.76 -18.09
N GLU A 72 -4.74 -24.91 -19.39
CA GLU A 72 -4.42 -26.11 -20.16
C GLU A 72 -3.32 -25.80 -21.17
N ASN A 73 -2.24 -26.58 -21.13
CA ASN A 73 -1.19 -26.57 -22.16
C ASN A 73 -1.27 -27.87 -22.99
N PRO A 74 -2.12 -27.93 -24.02
CA PRO A 74 -2.36 -29.15 -24.78
C PRO A 74 -1.16 -29.63 -25.61
N LEU A 75 -0.14 -28.78 -25.80
CA LEU A 75 1.03 -29.05 -26.64
C LEU A 75 2.31 -29.32 -25.84
N ASP A 76 2.24 -29.28 -24.51
CA ASP A 76 3.37 -29.41 -23.58
C ASP A 76 4.60 -28.56 -23.99
N ASP A 77 4.32 -27.36 -24.53
CA ASP A 77 5.37 -26.45 -25.01
C ASP A 77 6.17 -25.91 -23.80
N PRO A 78 7.48 -26.18 -23.71
CA PRO A 78 8.32 -25.73 -22.60
C PRO A 78 8.54 -24.20 -22.58
N SER A 79 8.21 -23.50 -23.67
CA SER A 79 8.29 -22.04 -23.77
C SER A 79 7.03 -21.32 -23.31
N SER A 80 5.92 -22.05 -23.11
CA SER A 80 4.64 -21.46 -22.69
C SER A 80 4.67 -21.12 -21.19
N PRO A 81 4.40 -19.86 -20.79
CA PRO A 81 4.35 -19.50 -19.38
C PRO A 81 3.14 -20.18 -18.71
N LYS A 82 3.40 -21.07 -17.75
CA LYS A 82 2.38 -21.80 -16.98
C LYS A 82 1.44 -20.88 -16.18
N ASN A 83 1.93 -19.69 -15.82
CA ASN A 83 1.16 -18.66 -15.14
C ASN A 83 1.37 -17.33 -15.86
N ALA A 84 0.28 -16.59 -16.10
CA ALA A 84 0.40 -15.18 -16.40
C ALA A 84 1.02 -14.50 -15.18
N HIS A 85 2.16 -13.85 -15.37
CA HIS A 85 2.71 -12.88 -14.42
C HIS A 85 2.42 -11.50 -15.02
N PRO A 86 1.21 -10.93 -14.82
CA PRO A 86 1.04 -9.51 -15.06
C PRO A 86 2.12 -8.77 -14.25
N ALA A 87 2.68 -7.67 -14.74
CA ALA A 87 3.74 -6.99 -13.99
C ALA A 87 3.19 -5.95 -12.99
N LEU A 88 2.03 -6.23 -12.39
CA LEU A 88 1.28 -5.31 -11.52
C LEU A 88 1.65 -5.48 -10.04
N THR A 89 2.95 -5.52 -9.72
CA THR A 89 3.39 -5.41 -8.32
C THR A 89 3.44 -3.93 -7.94
N SER A 90 2.60 -3.48 -7.01
CA SER A 90 2.49 -2.06 -6.63
C SER A 90 2.73 -1.82 -5.14
N VAL A 91 2.98 -0.56 -4.76
CA VAL A 91 3.12 -0.16 -3.36
C VAL A 91 1.87 0.58 -2.93
N ILE A 92 1.28 0.17 -1.81
CA ILE A 92 0.10 0.82 -1.22
C ILE A 92 0.40 1.32 0.19
N VAL A 93 -0.44 2.24 0.65
CA VAL A 93 -0.52 2.61 2.08
C VAL A 93 -1.31 1.52 2.79
N ASP A 94 -0.68 0.81 3.72
CA ASP A 94 -1.31 -0.27 4.49
C ASP A 94 -2.14 0.30 5.63
N LYS A 95 -1.53 1.16 6.45
CA LYS A 95 -2.18 1.80 7.59
C LYS A 95 -1.47 3.07 8.03
N VAL A 96 -2.19 3.90 8.77
CA VAL A 96 -1.64 5.03 9.51
C VAL A 96 -1.62 4.64 10.99
N VAL A 97 -0.43 4.52 11.56
CA VAL A 97 -0.23 4.24 12.99
C VAL A 97 -0.03 5.54 13.75
N ARG A 98 -0.38 5.57 15.04
CA ARG A 98 0.00 6.68 15.92
C ARG A 98 1.27 6.30 16.66
N ASP A 99 2.06 7.31 17.04
CA ASP A 99 3.23 7.14 17.87
C ASP A 99 2.82 6.65 19.27
N ASP A 100 3.54 5.67 19.77
CA ASP A 100 3.31 5.06 21.08
C ASP A 100 4.06 5.78 22.21
N LYS A 101 4.92 6.75 21.87
CA LYS A 101 5.66 7.53 22.86
C LYS A 101 4.75 8.41 23.71
N ASP A 102 5.14 8.56 24.97
CA ASP A 102 4.52 9.52 25.87
C ASP A 102 4.73 10.95 25.37
N PHE A 103 3.72 11.78 25.60
CA PHE A 103 3.78 13.19 25.23
C PHE A 103 4.76 13.91 26.14
N GLN A 104 5.76 14.56 25.54
CA GLN A 104 6.71 15.41 26.25
C GLN A 104 6.29 16.87 26.15
N LEU A 105 6.09 17.51 27.29
CA LEU A 105 5.94 18.96 27.35
C LEU A 105 7.32 19.59 27.16
N LYS A 106 7.40 20.65 26.35
CA LYS A 106 8.66 21.39 26.09
C LYS A 106 9.27 22.02 27.36
N TYR A 107 8.51 22.06 28.45
CA TYR A 107 8.87 22.76 29.69
C TYR A 107 9.27 21.81 30.84
N ASP A 108 9.34 20.49 30.60
CA ASP A 108 9.83 19.49 31.56
C ASP A 108 11.25 19.01 31.20
#